data_AF-A0A7J7HLS9-F1
#
_entry.id   AF-A0A7J7HLS9-F1
#
_cell.length_a   1.000
_cell.length_b   1.000
_cell.length_c   1.000
_cell.angle_alpha   90.00
_cell.angle_beta   90.00
_cell.angle_gamma   90.00
#
_symmetry.space_group_name_H-M   'P 1'
#
loop_
_entity.id
_entity.type
_entity.pdbx_description
1 polymer ?
#
loop_
_entity_poly.entity_id
_entity_poly.type
_entity_poly.pdbx_seq_one_letter_code
_entity_poly.pdbx_strand_id
1 'polypeptide(L)'
;MTSSLCFAPPIPMFQVFMTLRGKGWGLRTLEDLPKGAFVCEYVGEILTNAELFERVSKCPSNEEHAYPVLLDANWGSEGVLKDEEALCLDATHYGNVARFINHR
;
A
#
# COMPACT_ATOMS: atom_id res chain seq x y z
N MET A 1 -1.01 -31.36 -20.50
CA MET A 1 -1.26 -29.91 -20.28
C MET A 1 -2.37 -29.77 -19.26
N THR A 2 -2.04 -29.83 -17.98
CA THR A 2 -3.01 -29.55 -16.91
C THR A 2 -3.16 -28.04 -16.82
N SER A 3 -4.33 -27.55 -17.22
CA SER A 3 -4.75 -26.18 -16.96
C SER A 3 -4.58 -25.92 -15.47
N SER A 4 -3.58 -25.10 -15.14
CA SER A 4 -3.40 -24.59 -13.79
C SER A 4 -4.50 -23.56 -13.61
N LEU A 5 -5.67 -24.00 -13.15
CA LEU A 5 -6.66 -23.09 -12.60
C LEU A 5 -5.94 -22.34 -11.48
N CYS A 6 -5.59 -21.08 -11.72
CA CYS A 6 -5.13 -20.16 -10.68
C CYS A 6 -6.26 -20.04 -9.66
N PHE A 7 -6.30 -20.94 -8.68
CA PHE A 7 -7.05 -20.71 -7.46
C PHE A 7 -6.38 -19.51 -6.80
N ALA A 8 -7.02 -18.35 -6.87
CA ALA A 8 -6.69 -17.28 -5.96
C ALA A 8 -6.82 -17.87 -4.55
N PRO A 9 -5.74 -17.87 -3.74
CA PRO A 9 -5.82 -18.38 -2.38
C PRO A 9 -6.93 -17.62 -1.63
N PRO A 10 -7.62 -18.27 -0.69
CA PRO A 10 -8.59 -17.57 0.16
C PRO A 10 -7.91 -16.36 0.79
N ILE A 11 -8.56 -15.20 0.71
CA ILE A 11 -8.03 -13.96 1.28
C ILE A 11 -8.07 -14.12 2.81
N PRO A 12 -6.94 -13.95 3.51
CA PRO A 12 -6.90 -14.09 4.96
C PRO A 12 -7.84 -13.11 5.66
N MET A 13 -8.40 -13.52 6.79
CA MET A 13 -9.15 -12.61 7.64
C MET A 13 -8.23 -11.70 8.45
N PHE A 14 -8.53 -10.41 8.45
CA PHE A 14 -7.75 -9.39 9.15
C PHE A 14 -8.53 -8.69 10.25
N GLN A 15 -7.76 -8.17 11.22
CA GLN A 15 -8.26 -7.25 12.22
C GLN A 15 -7.38 -6.01 12.30
N VAL A 16 -8.01 -4.86 12.15
CA VAL A 16 -7.42 -3.56 12.47
C VAL A 16 -7.54 -3.33 13.97
N PHE A 17 -6.45 -3.02 14.65
CA PHE A 17 -6.40 -2.88 16.11
C PHE A 17 -5.47 -1.74 16.54
N MET A 18 -5.69 -1.17 17.72
CA MET A 18 -4.81 -0.16 18.29
C MET A 18 -3.58 -0.83 18.93
N THR A 19 -2.38 -0.42 18.53
CA THR A 19 -1.14 -1.00 19.05
C THR A 19 -0.83 -0.48 20.46
N LEU A 20 -0.25 -1.33 21.30
CA LEU A 20 0.11 -0.97 22.69
C LEU A 20 1.39 -0.12 22.78
N ARG A 21 2.20 -0.06 21.72
CA ARG A 21 3.54 0.56 21.71
C ARG A 21 3.59 1.92 21.00
N GLY A 22 2.45 2.60 20.88
CA GLY A 22 2.40 3.97 20.35
C GLY A 22 2.60 4.11 18.85
N LYS A 23 2.56 3.02 18.05
CA LYS A 23 2.58 3.10 16.57
C LYS A 23 1.21 3.43 15.97
N GLY A 24 0.20 3.70 16.80
CA GLY A 24 -1.18 3.94 16.34
C GLY A 24 -1.89 2.64 15.96
N TRP A 25 -2.69 2.70 14.90
CA TRP A 25 -3.39 1.54 14.36
C TRP A 25 -2.44 0.52 13.75
N GLY A 26 -2.83 -0.76 13.75
CA GLY A 26 -2.07 -1.87 13.21
C GLY A 26 -2.97 -2.91 12.58
N LEU A 27 -2.40 -3.74 11.71
CA LEU A 27 -3.07 -4.89 11.11
C LEU A 27 -2.51 -6.20 11.68
N ARG A 28 -3.38 -7.13 12.05
CA ARG A 28 -3.02 -8.52 12.34
C ARG A 28 -3.93 -9.49 11.60
N THR A 29 -3.43 -10.67 11.28
CA THR A 29 -4.25 -11.77 10.77
C THR A 29 -4.97 -12.48 11.92
N LEU A 30 -6.14 -13.05 11.63
CA LEU A 30 -6.92 -13.88 12.55
C LEU A 30 -6.63 -15.38 12.40
N GLU A 31 -5.72 -15.75 11.49
CA GLU A 31 -5.33 -17.11 11.17
C GLU A 31 -3.80 -17.24 11.00
N ASP A 32 -3.27 -18.45 11.10
CA ASP A 32 -1.84 -18.68 10.88
C ASP A 32 -1.48 -18.58 9.40
N LEU A 33 -0.54 -17.70 9.06
CA LEU A 33 -0.05 -17.53 7.70
C LEU A 33 1.33 -18.19 7.53
N PRO A 34 1.46 -19.23 6.66
CA PRO A 34 2.76 -19.84 6.40
C PRO A 34 3.68 -18.86 5.67
N LYS A 35 5.00 -19.01 5.86
CA LYS A 35 6.00 -18.20 5.16
C LYS A 35 5.83 -18.33 3.64
N GLY A 36 5.73 -17.20 2.95
CA GLY A 36 5.52 -17.16 1.50
C GLY A 36 4.05 -17.15 1.07
N ALA A 37 3.10 -17.22 2.01
CA ALA A 37 1.71 -16.99 1.71
C ALA A 37 1.47 -15.54 1.26
N PHE A 38 0.59 -15.39 0.28
CA PHE A 38 0.01 -14.10 -0.06
C PHE A 38 -0.80 -13.56 1.14
N VAL A 39 -0.67 -12.27 1.42
CA VAL A 39 -1.38 -11.59 2.52
C VAL A 39 -2.51 -10.75 1.93
N CYS A 40 -2.18 -9.63 1.31
CA CYS A 40 -3.10 -8.77 0.58
C CYS A 40 -2.31 -7.85 -0.36
N GLU A 41 -3.00 -7.28 -1.35
CA GLU A 41 -2.47 -6.19 -2.17
C GLU A 41 -2.43 -4.88 -1.38
N TYR A 42 -1.50 -4.00 -1.71
CA TYR A 42 -1.56 -2.62 -1.27
C TYR A 42 -2.33 -1.80 -2.31
N VAL A 43 -3.52 -1.33 -1.96
CA VAL A 43 -4.41 -0.63 -2.91
C VAL A 43 -4.59 0.82 -2.48
N GLY A 44 -4.51 1.71 -3.46
CA GLY A 44 -4.70 3.15 -3.31
C GLY A 44 -5.03 3.81 -4.65
N GLU A 45 -5.16 5.13 -4.63
CA GLU A 45 -5.27 5.94 -5.85
C GLU A 45 -3.91 5.98 -6.57
N ILE A 46 -3.89 5.83 -7.90
CA ILE A 46 -2.64 6.01 -8.67
C ILE A 46 -2.49 7.49 -8.97
N LEU A 47 -1.39 8.07 -8.51
CA LEU A 47 -1.04 9.48 -8.71
C LEU A 47 0.36 9.60 -9.26
N THR A 48 0.62 10.67 -9.99
CA THR A 48 1.98 11.16 -10.23
C THR A 48 2.56 11.76 -8.95
N ASN A 49 3.89 11.81 -8.84
CA ASN A 49 4.57 12.50 -7.74
C ASN A 49 4.19 13.99 -7.68
N ALA A 50 3.95 14.63 -8.83
CA ALA A 50 3.48 16.01 -8.88
C ALA A 50 2.09 16.18 -8.25
N GLU A 51 1.13 15.30 -8.58
CA GLU A 51 -0.21 15.31 -7.99
C GLU A 51 -0.18 15.04 -6.47
N LEU A 52 0.63 14.08 -6.04
CA LEU A 52 0.83 13.79 -4.62
C LEU A 52 1.39 15.01 -3.87
N PHE A 53 2.41 15.65 -4.44
CA PHE A 53 3.01 16.85 -3.85
C PHE A 53 2.00 17.98 -3.71
N GLU A 54 1.18 18.24 -4.74
CA GLU A 54 0.12 19.22 -4.67
C GLU A 54 -0.91 18.89 -3.59
N ARG A 55 -1.29 17.62 -3.43
CA ARG A 55 -2.24 17.16 -2.43
C ARG A 55 -1.72 17.42 -1.02
N VAL A 56 -0.49 16.96 -0.74
CA VAL A 56 0.16 17.14 0.56
C VAL A 56 0.37 18.62 0.87
N SER A 57 0.74 19.44 -0.13
CA SER A 57 0.95 20.88 0.06
C SER A 57 -0.34 21.66 0.34
N LYS A 58 -1.50 21.17 -0.13
CA LYS A 58 -2.80 21.81 0.08
C LYS A 58 -3.47 21.39 1.39
N CYS A 59 -3.07 20.29 2.02
CA CYS A 59 -3.58 19.87 3.33
C CYS A 59 -2.95 20.73 4.45
N PRO A 60 -3.71 21.61 5.13
CA PRO A 60 -3.17 22.56 6.09
C PRO A 60 -2.89 21.95 7.48
N SER A 61 -3.31 20.71 7.73
CA SER A 61 -3.09 20.00 8.98
C SER A 61 -1.93 19.02 8.86
N ASN A 62 -0.88 19.23 9.66
CA ASN A 62 0.21 18.26 9.89
C ASN A 62 -0.28 16.92 10.52
N GLU A 63 -1.58 16.68 10.58
CA GLU A 63 -2.20 15.54 11.25
C GLU A 63 -2.58 14.42 10.26
N GLU A 64 -2.82 14.75 8.99
CA GLU A 64 -3.16 13.75 7.98
C GLU A 64 -1.88 13.06 7.50
N HIS A 65 -1.69 11.83 7.96
CA HIS A 65 -0.58 11.00 7.51
C HIS A 65 -0.87 10.58 6.08
N ALA A 66 0.02 10.95 5.16
CA ALA A 66 -0.01 10.44 3.80
C ALA A 66 0.48 8.99 3.76
N TYR A 67 -0.13 8.17 2.91
CA TYR A 67 0.25 6.77 2.71
C TYR A 67 0.71 6.48 1.26
N PRO A 68 1.80 7.12 0.78
CA PRO A 68 2.30 6.91 -0.57
C PRO A 68 3.23 5.69 -0.67
N VAL A 69 3.16 4.97 -1.79
CA VAL A 69 4.10 3.91 -2.19
C VAL A 69 4.51 4.14 -3.63
N LEU A 70 5.81 4.28 -3.90
CA LEU A 70 6.32 4.45 -5.26
C LEU A 70 6.15 3.18 -6.09
N LEU A 71 5.77 3.32 -7.36
CA LEU A 71 5.64 2.23 -8.31
C LEU A 71 6.91 2.12 -9.17
N ASP A 72 7.98 1.59 -8.58
CA ASP A 72 9.34 1.60 -9.16
C ASP A 72 9.82 0.25 -9.71
N ALA A 73 8.98 -0.79 -9.67
CA ALA A 73 9.35 -2.17 -10.01
C ALA A 73 9.96 -2.34 -11.43
N ASN A 74 9.71 -1.41 -12.33
CA ASN A 74 10.24 -1.40 -13.69
C ASN A 74 10.89 -0.05 -14.06
N TRP A 75 11.25 0.77 -13.06
CA TRP A 75 11.88 2.06 -13.30
C TRP A 75 13.24 1.84 -13.97
N GLY A 76 13.42 2.38 -15.18
CA GLY A 76 14.67 2.31 -15.94
C GLY A 76 14.71 1.26 -17.06
N SER A 77 13.63 0.51 -17.32
CA SER A 77 13.58 -0.37 -18.49
C SER A 77 13.33 0.37 -19.82
N GLU A 78 12.67 1.55 -19.76
CA GLU A 78 12.15 2.32 -20.90
C GLU A 78 12.58 3.80 -20.80
N GLY A 79 13.88 4.05 -20.64
CA GLY A 79 14.44 5.40 -20.53
C GLY A 79 14.38 6.02 -19.14
N VAL A 80 14.89 7.25 -19.02
CA VAL A 80 14.89 8.02 -17.76
C VAL A 80 13.52 8.69 -17.60
N LEU A 81 12.68 8.15 -16.72
CA LEU A 81 11.47 8.84 -16.26
C LEU A 81 11.87 10.07 -15.45
N LYS A 82 11.20 11.19 -15.69
CA LYS A 82 11.34 12.37 -14.85
C LYS A 82 10.66 12.13 -13.50
N ASP A 83 11.17 12.74 -12.44
CA ASP A 83 10.66 12.55 -11.08
C ASP A 83 9.19 12.98 -10.95
N GLU A 84 8.78 13.99 -11.71
CA GLU A 84 7.40 14.50 -11.71
C GLU A 84 6.41 13.54 -12.39
N GLU A 85 6.89 12.73 -13.34
CA GLU A 85 6.11 11.77 -14.12
C GLU A 85 6.07 10.38 -13.44
N ALA A 86 6.85 10.20 -12.37
CA ALA A 86 6.86 8.98 -11.59
C ALA A 86 5.51 8.71 -10.92
N LEU A 87 5.10 7.45 -10.92
CA LEU A 87 3.82 7.03 -10.36
C LEU A 87 3.98 6.50 -8.94
N CYS A 88 2.96 6.74 -8.14
CA CYS A 88 2.80 6.24 -6.78
C CYS A 88 1.36 5.78 -6.54
N LEU A 89 1.18 4.89 -5.56
CA LEU A 89 -0.11 4.59 -4.96
C LEU A 89 -0.27 5.42 -3.70
N ASP A 90 -1.37 6.17 -3.58
CA ASP A 90 -1.75 6.91 -2.39
C ASP A 90 -2.97 6.27 -1.72
N ALA A 91 -2.77 5.67 -0.54
CA ALA A 91 -3.84 5.00 0.22
C ALA A 91 -4.47 5.90 1.31
N THR A 92 -4.25 7.22 1.26
CA THR A 92 -4.68 8.16 2.31
C THR A 92 -6.19 8.22 2.47
N HIS A 93 -6.93 8.42 1.37
CA HIS A 93 -8.39 8.54 1.40
C HIS A 93 -9.10 7.29 0.88
N TYR A 94 -8.51 6.61 -0.12
CA TYR A 94 -9.06 5.41 -0.71
C TYR A 94 -8.00 4.30 -0.67
N GLY A 95 -8.34 3.17 -0.05
CA GLY A 95 -7.45 2.03 0.06
C GLY A 95 -8.06 0.91 0.90
N ASN A 96 -7.38 -0.23 0.94
CA ASN A 96 -7.82 -1.38 1.73
C ASN A 96 -7.16 -1.40 3.13
N VAL A 97 -7.28 -2.53 3.83
CA VAL A 97 -6.72 -2.70 5.19
C VAL A 97 -5.19 -2.69 5.24
N ALA A 98 -4.50 -2.87 4.10
CA ALA A 98 -3.05 -2.90 4.04
C ALA A 98 -2.40 -1.59 4.49
N ARG A 99 -3.11 -0.45 4.40
CA ARG A 99 -2.62 0.85 4.91
C ARG A 99 -2.30 0.86 6.40
N PHE A 100 -2.86 -0.08 7.17
CA PHE A 100 -2.60 -0.23 8.61
C PHE A 100 -1.43 -1.17 8.93
N ILE A 101 -0.68 -1.65 7.94
CA ILE A 101 0.55 -2.41 8.18
C ILE A 101 1.63 -1.44 8.63
N ASN A 102 2.09 -1.60 9.87
CA ASN A 102 3.12 -0.75 10.44
C ASN A 102 4.51 -1.10 9.88
N HIS A 103 5.34 -0.07 9.69
CA HIS A 103 6.78 -0.25 9.47
C HIS A 103 7.41 -0.93 10.71
N ARG A 104 8.40 -1.81 10.49
CA ARG A 104 9.10 -2.48 11.58
C ARG A 104 10.13 -1.56 12.21
#